data_AF-A0A6V7I0I3-F1
#
_entry.id   AF-A0A6V7I0I3-F1
#
_cell.length_a   1.000
_cell.length_b   1.000
_cell.length_c   1.000
_cell.angle_alpha   90.00
_cell.angle_beta   90.00
_cell.angle_gamma   90.00
#
_symmetry.space_group_name_H-M   'P 1'
#
loop_
_entity.id
_entity.type
_entity.pdbx_description
1 polymer ?
#
loop_
_entity_poly.entity_id
_entity_poly.type
_entity_poly.pdbx_seq_one_letter_code
_entity_poly.pdbx_strand_id
1 'polypeptide(L)'
;IYPFNMGDLTISVSVLYNYLENNSKVPWEDLRYLFGEIMYGGHITDDWDRRLCRTYLLEYLQADLIDGDLYIAPGFLAPPNNDYAAYHQYVDDYLPPESPVLYGLHPNAEI
;
A
#
# COMPACT_ATOMS: atom_id res chain seq x y z
N ILE A 1 9.01 10.90 -13.58
CA ILE A 1 7.96 11.04 -12.55
C ILE A 1 6.67 10.53 -13.17
N TYR A 2 6.05 9.52 -12.58
CA TYR A 2 4.81 8.94 -13.07
C TYR A 2 3.60 9.76 -12.58
N PRO A 3 2.56 9.97 -13.42
CA PRO A 3 1.44 10.87 -13.12
C PRO A 3 0.35 10.23 -12.24
N PHE A 4 0.73 9.72 -11.06
CA PHE A 4 -0.24 9.20 -10.09
C PHE A 4 -1.14 10.32 -9.56
N ASN A 5 -2.45 10.09 -9.55
CA ASN A 5 -3.43 11.09 -9.18
C ASN A 5 -4.53 10.53 -8.26
N MET A 6 -5.35 11.44 -7.72
CA MET A 6 -6.46 11.09 -6.83
C MET A 6 -7.53 10.20 -7.48
N GLY A 7 -7.66 10.25 -8.80
CA GLY A 7 -8.55 9.37 -9.57
C GLY A 7 -8.10 7.92 -9.49
N ASP A 8 -6.79 7.65 -9.59
CA ASP A 8 -6.24 6.29 -9.44
C ASP A 8 -6.61 5.71 -8.07
N LEU A 9 -6.40 6.49 -7.01
CA LEU A 9 -6.77 6.09 -5.64
C LEU A 9 -8.28 5.85 -5.51
N THR A 10 -9.12 6.77 -5.99
CA THR A 10 -10.58 6.69 -5.86
C THR A 10 -11.14 5.46 -6.57
N ILE A 11 -10.64 5.17 -7.77
CA ILE A 11 -11.07 4.00 -8.55
C ILE A 11 -10.52 2.71 -7.89
N SER A 12 -9.27 2.71 -7.42
CA SER A 12 -8.71 1.57 -6.68
C SER A 12 -9.53 1.22 -5.45
N VAL A 13 -9.99 2.22 -4.68
CA VAL A 13 -10.89 2.01 -3.53
C VAL A 13 -12.23 1.42 -3.98
N SER A 14 -12.81 1.92 -5.07
CA SER A 14 -14.07 1.39 -5.62
C SER A 14 -13.92 -0.07 -6.06
N VAL A 15 -12.82 -0.40 -6.73
CA VAL A 15 -12.49 -1.77 -7.16
C VAL A 15 -12.27 -2.67 -5.96
N LEU A 16 -11.50 -2.22 -4.96
CA LEU A 16 -11.29 -2.96 -3.72
C LEU A 16 -12.63 -3.33 -3.07
N TYR A 17 -13.50 -2.34 -2.87
CA TYR A 17 -14.81 -2.54 -2.25
C TYR A 17 -15.65 -3.57 -3.00
N ASN A 18 -15.77 -3.42 -4.33
CA ASN A 18 -16.49 -4.37 -5.17
C ASN A 18 -15.92 -5.80 -5.08
N TYR A 19 -14.60 -5.96 -5.08
CA TYR A 19 -13.98 -7.29 -4.97
C TYR A 19 -14.21 -7.91 -3.59
N LEU A 20 -14.16 -7.13 -2.51
CA LEU A 20 -14.42 -7.62 -1.16
C LEU A 20 -15.88 -8.02 -0.95
N GLU A 21 -16.85 -7.30 -1.53
CA GLU A 21 -18.27 -7.66 -1.41
C GLU A 21 -18.65 -8.91 -2.22
N ASN A 22 -18.02 -9.11 -3.39
CA ASN A 22 -18.40 -10.17 -4.31
C ASN A 22 -17.64 -11.50 -4.10
N ASN A 23 -16.67 -11.55 -3.17
CA ASN A 23 -15.85 -12.73 -2.92
C ASN A 23 -15.89 -13.13 -1.45
N SER A 24 -16.01 -14.44 -1.17
CA SER A 24 -16.03 -14.97 0.20
C SER A 24 -14.67 -14.95 0.90
N LYS A 25 -13.60 -14.74 0.14
CA LYS A 25 -12.22 -14.58 0.62
C LYS A 25 -11.60 -13.40 -0.12
N VAL A 26 -10.66 -12.72 0.54
CA VAL A 26 -9.94 -11.61 -0.09
C VAL A 26 -9.11 -12.14 -1.27
N PRO A 27 -9.36 -11.68 -2.51
CA PRO A 27 -8.65 -12.13 -3.70
C PRO A 27 -7.35 -11.33 -3.88
N TRP A 28 -6.36 -11.61 -3.04
CA TRP A 28 -5.12 -10.85 -2.95
C TRP A 28 -4.33 -10.74 -4.26
N GLU A 29 -4.22 -11.84 -5.00
CA GLU A 29 -3.50 -11.87 -6.28
C GLU A 29 -4.16 -10.97 -7.33
N ASP A 30 -5.49 -11.03 -7.43
CA ASP A 30 -6.26 -10.18 -8.35
C ASP A 30 -6.11 -8.71 -7.99
N LEU A 31 -6.23 -8.36 -6.70
CA LEU A 31 -6.08 -6.98 -6.23
C LEU A 31 -4.67 -6.44 -6.53
N ARG A 32 -3.62 -7.22 -6.28
CA ARG A 32 -2.24 -6.82 -6.61
C ARG A 32 -2.03 -6.68 -8.11
N TYR A 33 -2.62 -7.55 -8.92
CA TYR A 33 -2.55 -7.43 -10.37
C TYR A 33 -3.28 -6.17 -10.87
N LEU A 34 -4.51 -5.94 -10.41
CA LEU A 34 -5.29 -4.76 -10.79
C LEU A 34 -4.55 -3.48 -10.41
N PHE A 35 -4.04 -3.39 -9.18
CA PHE A 35 -3.37 -2.17 -8.74
C PHE A 35 -1.99 -2.00 -9.36
N GLY A 36 -1.23 -3.08 -9.49
CA GLY A 36 0.17 -3.06 -9.91
C GLY A 36 0.38 -3.04 -11.42
N GLU A 37 -0.51 -3.64 -12.21
CA GLU A 37 -0.38 -3.68 -13.68
C GLU A 37 -1.33 -2.70 -14.37
N ILE A 38 -2.53 -2.46 -13.81
CA ILE A 38 -3.56 -1.67 -14.49
C ILE A 38 -3.65 -0.25 -13.91
N MET A 39 -3.91 -0.11 -12.61
CA MET A 39 -4.17 1.20 -12.00
C MET A 39 -2.90 2.05 -11.94
N TYR A 40 -1.90 1.62 -11.16
CA TYR A 40 -0.62 2.32 -11.04
C TYR A 40 0.35 1.85 -12.13
N GLY A 41 0.34 0.56 -12.45
CA GLY A 41 1.19 -0.02 -13.49
C GLY A 41 1.03 0.58 -14.88
N GLY A 42 -0.19 0.99 -15.22
CA GLY A 42 -0.50 1.65 -16.50
C GLY A 42 0.22 2.99 -16.70
N HIS A 43 0.66 3.62 -15.60
CA HIS A 43 1.44 4.86 -15.62
C HIS A 43 2.95 4.62 -15.66
N ILE A 44 3.41 3.44 -15.26
CA ILE A 44 4.83 3.11 -15.09
C ILE A 44 5.40 2.57 -16.40
N THR A 45 6.36 3.29 -16.98
CA THR A 45 6.98 2.91 -18.25
C THR A 45 8.24 2.07 -18.09
N ASP A 46 8.99 2.24 -16.99
CA ASP A 46 10.22 1.48 -16.73
C ASP A 46 9.92 0.11 -16.09
N ASP A 47 10.59 -0.94 -16.57
CA ASP A 47 10.34 -2.31 -16.12
C ASP A 47 10.86 -2.57 -14.69
N TRP A 48 11.92 -1.90 -14.26
CA TRP A 48 12.43 -1.98 -12.90
C TRP A 48 11.51 -1.28 -11.93
N ASP A 49 10.97 -0.12 -12.29
CA ASP A 49 9.98 0.57 -11.49
C ASP A 49 8.66 -0.22 -11.41
N ARG A 50 8.28 -0.93 -12.48
CA ARG A 50 7.10 -1.81 -12.44
C ARG A 50 7.33 -2.99 -11.51
N ARG A 51 8.54 -3.56 -11.52
CA ARG A 51 8.95 -4.60 -10.56
C ARG A 51 8.91 -4.07 -9.14
N LEU A 52 9.45 -2.88 -8.89
CA LEU A 52 9.44 -2.24 -7.57
C LEU A 52 8.01 -2.02 -7.06
N CYS A 53 7.12 -1.49 -7.91
CA CYS A 53 5.70 -1.29 -7.58
C CYS A 53 5.03 -2.62 -7.18
N ARG A 54 5.22 -3.68 -7.96
CA ARG A 54 4.72 -5.02 -7.60
C ARG A 54 5.27 -5.52 -6.26
N THR A 55 6.55 -5.29 -5.99
CA THR A 55 7.16 -5.67 -4.71
C THR A 55 6.50 -4.94 -3.54
N TYR A 56 6.26 -3.63 -3.64
CA TYR A 56 5.51 -2.91 -2.61
C TYR A 56 4.11 -3.49 -2.39
N LEU A 57 3.40 -3.85 -3.46
CA LEU A 57 2.07 -4.43 -3.33
C LEU A 57 2.10 -5.82 -2.68
N LEU A 58 3.18 -6.59 -2.82
CA LEU A 58 3.34 -7.87 -2.11
C LEU A 58 3.51 -7.64 -0.60
N GLU A 59 4.27 -6.64 -0.20
CA GLU A 59 4.49 -6.31 1.21
C GLU A 59 3.24 -5.72 1.87
N TYR A 60 2.49 -4.87 1.17
CA TYR A 60 1.36 -4.13 1.75
C TYR A 60 -0.02 -4.77 1.57
N LEU A 61 -0.25 -5.55 0.51
CA LEU A 61 -1.55 -6.22 0.28
C LEU A 61 -1.42 -7.71 0.58
N GLN A 62 -1.32 -8.05 1.87
CA GLN A 62 -1.26 -9.44 2.35
C GLN A 62 -2.13 -9.64 3.60
N ALA A 63 -2.49 -10.90 3.86
CA ALA A 63 -3.35 -11.27 4.98
C ALA A 63 -2.72 -10.95 6.34
N ASP A 64 -1.43 -11.27 6.49
CA ASP A 64 -0.69 -11.13 7.74
C ASP A 64 -0.64 -9.66 8.25
N LEU A 65 -0.79 -8.68 7.35
CA LEU A 65 -0.84 -7.26 7.72
C LEU A 65 -2.18 -6.88 8.36
N ILE A 66 -3.26 -7.59 8.02
CA ILE A 66 -4.58 -7.41 8.65
C ILE A 66 -4.62 -8.04 10.04
N ASP A 67 -3.90 -9.15 10.24
CA ASP A 67 -3.90 -9.88 11.51
C ASP A 67 -3.17 -9.11 12.64
N GLY A 68 -2.47 -8.02 12.31
CA GLY A 68 -1.95 -7.03 13.28
C GLY A 68 -0.57 -7.35 13.86
N ASP A 69 0.07 -8.43 13.40
CA ASP A 69 1.37 -8.88 13.90
C ASP A 69 2.57 -8.33 13.11
N LEU A 70 2.31 -7.59 12.03
CA LEU A 70 3.33 -7.07 11.13
C LEU A 70 3.53 -5.56 11.25
N TYR A 71 4.76 -5.12 10.97
CA TYR A 71 5.10 -3.71 10.84
C TYR A 71 4.92 -3.27 9.40
N ILE A 72 4.23 -2.14 9.18
CA ILE A 72 4.12 -1.49 7.86
C ILE A 72 5.46 -0.86 7.49
N ALA A 73 6.16 -0.30 8.48
CA ALA A 73 7.49 0.29 8.32
C ALA A 73 8.29 0.12 9.62
N PRO A 74 9.62 0.28 9.61
CA PRO A 74 10.42 0.22 10.82
C PRO A 74 9.91 1.20 11.89
N GLY A 75 9.47 0.66 13.02
CA GLY A 75 8.90 1.45 14.12
C GLY A 75 7.42 1.81 13.97
N PHE A 76 6.73 1.35 12.92
CA PHE A 76 5.30 1.57 12.70
C PHE A 76 4.55 0.25 12.53
N LEU A 77 3.91 -0.21 13.61
CA LEU A 77 3.11 -1.43 13.62
C LEU A 77 1.84 -1.24 12.76
N ALA A 78 1.35 -2.29 12.11
CA ALA A 78 0.07 -2.25 11.42
C ALA A 78 -1.05 -1.88 12.41
N PRO A 79 -1.86 -0.85 12.12
CA PRO A 79 -2.95 -0.47 13.00
C PRO A 79 -4.01 -1.58 13.01
N PRO A 80 -4.60 -1.89 14.18
CA PRO A 80 -5.70 -2.84 14.26
C PRO A 80 -6.92 -2.33 13.47
N ASN A 81 -7.85 -3.24 13.15
CA ASN A 81 -9.11 -2.87 12.50
C ASN A 81 -9.85 -1.81 13.32
N ASN A 82 -10.05 -0.64 12.71
CA ASN A 82 -10.65 0.51 13.37
C ASN A 82 -11.48 1.35 12.39
N ASP A 83 -12.13 2.40 12.90
CA ASP A 83 -12.78 3.38 12.05
C ASP A 83 -11.80 4.41 11.48
N TYR A 84 -12.30 5.23 10.55
CA TYR A 84 -11.51 6.24 9.86
C TYR A 84 -10.85 7.23 10.83
N ALA A 85 -11.58 7.72 11.83
CA ALA A 85 -11.06 8.72 12.76
C ALA A 85 -9.94 8.14 13.62
N ALA A 86 -10.08 6.89 14.06
CA ALA A 86 -9.08 6.20 14.83
C ALA A 86 -7.82 5.87 14.01
N TYR A 87 -7.94 5.55 12.71
CA TYR A 87 -6.77 5.40 11.84
C TYR A 87 -5.98 6.71 11.73
N HIS A 88 -6.65 7.85 11.58
CA HIS A 88 -5.97 9.17 11.58
C HIS A 88 -5.23 9.43 12.88
N GLN A 89 -5.89 9.22 14.02
CA GLN A 89 -5.25 9.38 15.33
C GLN A 89 -4.03 8.45 15.50
N TYR A 90 -4.14 7.20 15.03
CA TYR A 90 -3.02 6.25 15.09
C TYR A 90 -1.83 6.70 14.26
N VAL A 91 -2.07 7.24 13.05
CA VAL A 91 -1.02 7.79 12.21
C VAL A 91 -0.36 8.99 12.91
N ASP A 92 -1.15 9.91 13.48
CA ASP A 92 -0.63 11.08 14.18
C ASP A 92 0.21 10.73 15.41
N ASP A 93 -0.18 9.68 16.16
CA ASP A 93 0.47 9.29 17.40
C ASP A 93 1.72 8.42 17.20
N TYR A 94 1.74 7.57 16.17
CA TYR A 94 2.73 6.49 16.04
C TYR A 94 3.60 6.56 14.78
N LEU A 95 3.23 7.32 13.73
CA LEU A 95 4.04 7.37 12.52
C LEU A 95 5.38 8.06 12.80
N PRO A 96 6.53 7.40 12.55
CA PRO A 96 7.83 8.02 12.76
C PRO A 96 8.07 9.17 11.76
N PRO A 97 9.00 10.10 12.08
CA PRO A 97 9.42 11.14 11.14
C PRO A 97 9.87 10.54 9.81
N GLU A 98 9.59 11.26 8.72
CA GLU A 98 9.95 10.85 7.36
C GLU A 98 11.46 10.55 7.27
N SER A 99 11.80 9.40 6.68
CA SER A 99 13.17 9.02 6.36
C SER A 99 13.17 8.03 5.20
N PRO A 100 14.27 7.93 4.41
CA PRO A 100 14.34 6.99 3.30
C PRO A 100 14.08 5.54 3.70
N VAL A 101 14.41 5.19 4.94
CA VAL A 101 14.26 3.84 5.48
C VAL A 101 12.80 3.41 5.55
N LEU A 102 11.86 4.36 5.75
CA LEU A 102 10.42 4.07 5.72
C LEU A 102 9.95 3.56 4.34
N TYR A 103 10.68 3.93 3.28
CA TYR A 103 10.44 3.52 1.91
C TYR A 103 11.39 2.37 1.49
N GLY A 104 12.04 1.69 2.43
CA GLY A 104 13.00 0.63 2.12
C GLY A 104 14.28 1.10 1.43
N LEU A 105 14.57 2.40 1.46
CA LEU A 105 15.77 2.99 0.87
C LEU A 105 16.91 3.08 1.88
N HIS A 106 18.14 3.12 1.38
CA HIS A 106 19.32 3.35 2.19
C HIS A 106 19.30 4.79 2.77
N PRO A 107 19.74 5.02 4.03
CA PRO A 107 19.75 6.37 4.64
C PRO A 107 20.44 7.45 3.80
N ASN A 108 21.46 7.07 3.02
CA ASN A 108 22.14 7.98 2.08
C ASN A 108 21.24 8.59 0.99
N ALA A 109 20.01 8.10 0.78
CA ALA A 109 19.09 8.69 -0.20
C ALA A 109 18.51 10.05 0.24
N GLU A 110 18.74 10.47 1.49
CA GLU A 110 18.36 11.78 2.02
C GLU A 110 19.42 12.87 1.77
N ILE A 111 20.64 12.48 1.37
CA ILE A 111 21.78 13.38 1.12
C ILE A 111 21.68 13.97 -0.30
#